data_AF-A0A840ZRB3-F1
#
_entry.id   AF-A0A840ZRB3-F1
#
_cell.length_a   1.000
_cell.length_b   1.000
_cell.length_c   1.000
_cell.angle_alpha   90.00
_cell.angle_beta   90.00
_cell.angle_gamma   90.00
#
_symmetry.space_group_name_H-M   'P 1'
#
loop_
_entity.id
_entity.type
_entity.pdbx_description
1 polymer ?
#
loop_
_entity_poly.entity_id
_entity_poly.type
_entity_poly.pdbx_seq_one_letter_code
_entity_poly.pdbx_strand_id
1 'polypeptide(L)'
;MAREKVDRSSDRPAARTMHLNLRAGERVFINGAVVRADRKVSLELMNDATFLLEGHVLQPDEATTPLRQLYFAAQTMLIEPAQADLARTVYASLQDGILAATAEPAILTGLKSASGLVDAGRPFEALRIIRALFSAEAALIDGPAAMPAPPVARQRPADRLGPRHPADRSCRPHSPAPKADPMAAKVIP
;
A
#
# COMPACT_ATOMS: atom_id res chain seq x y z
N MET A 1 -37.16 47.57 -39.06
CA MET A 1 -37.06 47.28 -37.62
C MET A 1 -37.17 45.77 -37.46
N ALA A 2 -36.30 44.99 -36.83
CA ALA A 2 -35.10 45.23 -36.05
C ALA A 2 -34.15 44.05 -36.29
N ARG A 3 -32.83 44.32 -36.36
CA ARG A 3 -31.78 43.29 -36.38
C ARG A 3 -31.55 42.87 -34.94
N GLU A 4 -31.94 41.65 -34.59
CA GLU A 4 -31.64 41.06 -33.29
C GLU A 4 -30.15 40.67 -33.27
N LYS A 5 -29.34 41.54 -32.66
CA LYS A 5 -27.97 41.20 -32.26
C LYS A 5 -28.07 40.18 -31.14
N VAL A 6 -27.95 38.90 -31.48
CA VAL A 6 -27.63 37.86 -30.50
C VAL A 6 -26.18 38.11 -30.06
N ASP A 7 -26.06 38.67 -28.87
CA ASP A 7 -24.82 38.84 -28.13
C ASP A 7 -24.16 37.46 -27.94
N ARG A 8 -23.03 37.23 -28.61
CA ARG A 8 -22.14 36.10 -28.30
C ARG A 8 -21.36 36.49 -27.05
N SER A 9 -21.98 36.28 -25.89
CA SER A 9 -21.30 36.22 -24.61
C SER A 9 -20.24 35.11 -24.68
N SER A 10 -19.02 35.54 -25.04
CA SER A 10 -17.80 34.74 -24.96
C SER A 10 -17.38 34.70 -23.50
N ASP A 11 -18.13 33.95 -22.69
CA ASP A 11 -17.67 33.52 -21.38
C ASP A 11 -16.62 32.42 -21.60
N ARG A 12 -15.42 32.83 -22.02
CA ARG A 12 -14.28 31.95 -22.12
C ARG A 12 -13.74 31.83 -20.69
N PRO A 13 -13.81 30.65 -20.04
CA PRO A 13 -13.31 30.51 -18.68
C PRO A 13 -11.85 30.97 -18.65
N ALA A 14 -11.51 31.80 -17.66
CA ALA A 14 -10.15 32.31 -17.49
C ALA A 14 -9.16 31.14 -17.55
N ALA A 15 -8.29 31.15 -18.56
CA ALA A 15 -7.31 30.09 -18.76
C ALA A 15 -6.41 30.03 -17.53
N ARG A 16 -6.47 28.91 -16.81
CA ARG A 16 -5.60 28.68 -15.66
C ARG A 16 -4.20 28.46 -16.17
N THR A 17 -3.27 29.34 -15.80
CA THR A 17 -1.85 29.15 -16.09
C THR A 17 -1.22 28.29 -15.01
N MET A 18 -0.43 27.29 -15.41
CA MET A 18 0.23 26.36 -14.49
C MET A 18 1.74 26.43 -14.70
N HIS A 19 2.49 26.54 -13.61
CA HIS A 19 3.95 26.63 -13.63
C HIS A 19 4.55 25.30 -13.14
N LEU A 20 5.49 24.76 -13.91
CA LEU A 20 6.19 23.52 -13.58
C LEU A 20 7.70 23.72 -13.65
N ASN A 21 8.40 23.27 -12.60
CA ASN A 21 9.86 23.27 -12.58
C ASN A 21 10.38 21.87 -12.87
N LEU A 22 11.23 21.73 -13.88
CA LEU A 22 11.92 20.49 -14.22
C LEU A 22 13.40 20.59 -13.89
N ARG A 23 13.97 19.52 -13.36
CA ARG A 23 15.42 19.36 -13.17
C ARG A 23 16.08 18.92 -14.48
N ALA A 24 17.41 19.07 -14.54
CA ALA A 24 18.19 18.56 -15.66
C ALA A 24 17.97 17.05 -15.83
N GLY A 25 17.62 16.62 -17.03
CA GLY A 25 17.36 15.23 -17.38
C GLY A 25 15.94 14.74 -17.09
N GLU A 26 15.11 15.49 -16.37
CA GLU A 26 13.76 15.10 -15.97
C GLU A 26 12.77 15.12 -17.14
N ARG A 27 11.83 14.18 -17.13
CA ARG A 27 10.78 14.06 -18.16
C ARG A 27 9.41 14.47 -17.63
N VAL A 28 8.63 15.09 -18.51
CA VAL A 28 7.20 15.35 -18.30
C VAL A 28 6.41 14.84 -19.50
N PHE A 29 5.28 14.24 -19.21
CA PHE A 29 4.30 13.77 -20.18
C PHE A 29 3.16 14.76 -20.20
N ILE A 30 2.81 15.33 -21.35
CA ILE A 30 1.76 16.35 -21.50
C ILE A 30 0.90 15.99 -22.70
N ASN A 31 -0.38 15.65 -22.49
CA ASN A 31 -1.31 15.26 -23.56
C ASN A 31 -0.72 14.21 -24.54
N GLY A 32 0.07 13.26 -24.04
CA GLY A 32 0.76 12.23 -24.83
C GLY A 32 2.09 12.63 -25.47
N ALA A 33 2.52 13.89 -25.37
CA ALA A 33 3.86 14.31 -25.74
C ALA A 33 4.85 14.11 -24.58
N VAL A 34 6.06 13.64 -24.88
CA VAL A 34 7.14 13.50 -23.90
C VAL A 34 8.13 14.64 -24.08
N VAL A 35 8.32 15.44 -23.03
CA VAL A 35 9.27 16.55 -23.00
C VAL A 35 10.36 16.23 -21.98
N ARG A 36 11.62 16.28 -22.40
CA ARG A 36 12.78 16.12 -21.52
C ARG A 36 13.52 17.44 -21.40
N ALA A 37 13.81 17.84 -20.17
CA ALA A 37 14.65 19.00 -19.91
C ALA A 37 16.14 18.62 -19.99
N ASP A 38 16.94 19.40 -20.70
CA ASP A 38 18.40 19.25 -20.76
C ASP A 38 19.08 19.83 -19.49
N ARG A 39 18.52 20.92 -18.97
CA ARG A 39 18.94 21.65 -17.77
C ARG A 39 17.74 22.00 -16.89
N LYS A 40 17.99 22.64 -15.74
CA LYS A 40 16.90 23.14 -14.89
C LYS A 40 16.11 24.23 -15.63
N VAL A 41 14.82 24.00 -15.84
CA VAL A 41 13.92 24.92 -16.57
C VAL A 41 12.58 25.08 -15.83
N SER A 42 11.95 26.24 -16.02
CA SER A 42 10.56 26.48 -15.61
C SER A 42 9.71 26.55 -16.88
N LEU A 43 8.70 25.70 -16.97
CA LEU A 43 7.70 25.69 -18.04
C LEU A 43 6.41 26.31 -17.52
N GLU A 44 5.84 27.21 -18.30
CA GLU A 44 4.50 27.75 -18.06
C GLU A 44 3.55 27.19 -19.11
N LEU A 45 2.50 26.53 -18.65
CA LEU A 45 1.42 26.04 -19.50
C LEU A 45 0.32 27.10 -19.49
N MET A 46 0.05 27.66 -20.66
CA MET A 46 -0.95 28.73 -20.86
C MET A 46 -2.38 28.20 -21.02
N ASN A 47 -2.55 26.88 -20.97
CA ASN A 47 -3.80 26.17 -21.17
C ASN A 47 -3.99 25.11 -20.09
N ASP A 48 -5.26 24.73 -19.87
CA ASP A 48 -5.57 23.55 -19.06
C ASP A 48 -5.00 22.32 -19.78
N ALA A 49 -4.06 21.65 -19.14
CA ALA A 49 -3.29 20.55 -19.72
C ALA A 49 -3.16 19.44 -18.70
N THR A 50 -3.39 18.20 -19.15
CA THR A 50 -3.14 17.04 -18.31
C THR A 50 -1.69 16.64 -18.45
N PHE A 51 -0.97 16.61 -17.33
CA PHE A 51 0.44 16.28 -17.30
C PHE A 51 0.78 15.25 -16.23
N LEU A 52 1.87 14.52 -16.46
CA LEU A 52 2.43 13.56 -15.53
C LEU A 52 3.95 13.73 -15.50
N LEU A 53 4.50 13.90 -14.31
CA LEU A 53 5.95 13.94 -14.10
C LEU A 53 6.53 12.53 -14.07
N GLU A 54 7.79 12.38 -14.46
CA GLU A 54 8.51 11.11 -14.45
C GLU A 54 8.42 10.38 -13.10
N GLY A 55 8.50 11.08 -11.97
CA GLY A 55 8.38 10.46 -10.64
C GLY A 55 7.00 9.88 -10.31
N HIS A 56 5.96 10.23 -11.09
CA HIS A 56 4.63 9.64 -10.99
C HIS A 56 4.39 8.54 -12.02
N VAL A 57 5.33 8.32 -12.95
CA VAL A 57 5.27 7.24 -13.92
C VAL A 57 5.77 5.96 -13.27
N LEU A 58 4.90 4.97 -13.21
CA LEU A 58 5.25 3.62 -12.80
C LEU A 58 5.88 2.88 -13.99
N GLN A 59 7.02 2.24 -13.76
CA GLN A 59 7.64 1.38 -14.77
C GLN A 59 6.92 0.04 -14.87
N PRO A 60 6.93 -0.63 -16.04
CA PRO A 60 6.30 -1.94 -16.21
C PRO A 60 6.78 -2.97 -15.19
N ASP A 61 8.08 -2.98 -14.86
CA ASP A 61 8.67 -3.91 -13.89
C ASP A 61 8.21 -3.66 -12.44
N GLU A 62 7.69 -2.46 -12.16
CA GLU A 62 7.15 -2.09 -10.85
C GLU A 62 5.67 -2.46 -10.70
N ALA A 63 4.99 -2.86 -11.79
CA ALA A 63 3.59 -3.26 -11.80
C ALA A 63 3.38 -4.69 -11.26
N THR A 64 3.92 -4.96 -10.08
CA THR A 64 3.96 -6.30 -9.46
C THR A 64 2.71 -6.64 -8.65
N THR A 65 1.95 -5.64 -8.20
CA THR A 65 0.71 -5.83 -7.42
C THR A 65 -0.53 -5.48 -8.24
N PRO A 66 -1.72 -6.03 -7.93
CA PRO A 66 -2.95 -5.75 -8.66
C PRO A 66 -3.28 -4.25 -8.78
N LEU A 67 -3.19 -3.46 -7.70
CA LEU A 67 -3.43 -2.02 -7.78
C LEU A 67 -2.36 -1.28 -8.59
N ARG A 68 -1.11 -1.75 -8.58
CA ARG A 68 -0.05 -1.18 -9.41
C ARG A 68 -0.27 -1.48 -10.89
N GLN A 69 -0.76 -2.66 -11.24
CA GLN A 69 -1.19 -3.00 -12.60
C GLN A 69 -2.36 -2.13 -13.04
N LEU A 70 -3.35 -1.93 -12.17
CA LEU A 70 -4.48 -1.04 -12.42
C LEU A 70 -4.01 0.41 -12.64
N TYR A 71 -3.09 0.89 -11.79
CA TYR A 71 -2.45 2.20 -11.95
C TYR A 71 -1.75 2.32 -13.30
N PHE A 72 -1.00 1.29 -13.71
CA PHE A 72 -0.33 1.27 -15.00
C PHE A 72 -1.30 1.38 -16.17
N ALA A 73 -2.43 0.65 -16.12
CA ALA A 73 -3.47 0.76 -17.15
C ALA A 73 -4.05 2.18 -17.23
N ALA A 74 -4.40 2.80 -16.09
CA ALA A 74 -4.86 4.19 -16.07
C ALA A 74 -3.80 5.20 -16.55
N GLN A 75 -2.53 4.93 -16.27
CA GLN A 75 -1.40 5.72 -16.74
C GLN A 75 -1.26 5.65 -18.27
N THR A 76 -1.40 4.46 -18.86
CA THR A 76 -1.35 4.29 -20.32
C THR A 76 -2.43 5.13 -21.01
N MET A 77 -3.63 5.24 -20.43
CA MET A 77 -4.69 6.11 -20.99
C MET A 77 -4.29 7.59 -21.09
N LEU A 78 -3.36 8.05 -20.23
CA LEU A 78 -2.89 9.43 -20.18
C LEU A 78 -1.67 9.67 -21.08
N ILE A 79 -0.75 8.71 -21.10
CA ILE A 79 0.54 8.85 -21.78
C ILE A 79 0.44 8.44 -23.25
N GLU A 80 -0.39 7.44 -23.56
CA GLU A 80 -0.50 6.86 -24.91
C GLU A 80 -1.95 6.95 -25.40
N PRO A 81 -2.38 8.12 -25.91
CA PRO A 81 -3.76 8.33 -26.34
C PRO A 81 -4.19 7.35 -27.45
N ALA A 82 -3.25 6.87 -28.27
CA ALA A 82 -3.51 5.86 -29.29
C ALA A 82 -3.91 4.49 -28.71
N GLN A 83 -3.49 4.18 -27.48
CA GLN A 83 -3.76 2.93 -26.79
C GLN A 83 -4.86 3.08 -25.72
N ALA A 84 -5.49 4.25 -25.61
CA ALA A 84 -6.37 4.58 -24.50
C ALA A 84 -7.59 3.65 -24.37
N ASP A 85 -8.19 3.22 -25.49
CA ASP A 85 -9.36 2.34 -25.46
C ASP A 85 -9.02 0.91 -25.03
N LEU A 86 -7.87 0.41 -25.49
CA LEU A 86 -7.33 -0.87 -25.03
C LEU A 86 -7.01 -0.79 -23.53
N ALA A 87 -6.34 0.29 -23.11
CA ALA A 87 -6.00 0.51 -21.71
C ALA A 87 -7.25 0.61 -20.83
N ARG A 88 -8.34 1.24 -21.29
CA ARG A 88 -9.65 1.24 -20.60
C ARG A 88 -10.21 -0.16 -20.41
N THR A 89 -10.13 -0.98 -21.45
CA THR A 89 -10.62 -2.37 -21.40
C THR A 89 -9.83 -3.19 -20.37
N VAL A 90 -8.50 -3.05 -20.38
CA VAL A 90 -7.61 -3.71 -19.41
C VAL A 90 -7.89 -3.20 -17.99
N TYR A 91 -8.04 -1.89 -17.81
CA TYR A 91 -8.36 -1.27 -16.53
C TYR A 91 -9.66 -1.81 -15.95
N ALA A 92 -10.74 -1.88 -16.74
CA ALA A 92 -12.02 -2.43 -16.29
C ALA A 92 -11.88 -3.88 -15.85
N SER A 93 -11.18 -4.70 -16.64
CA SER A 93 -10.94 -6.11 -16.33
C SER A 93 -10.14 -6.30 -15.03
N LEU A 94 -9.09 -5.50 -14.83
CA LEU A 94 -8.29 -5.52 -13.60
C LEU A 94 -9.12 -5.07 -12.40
N GLN A 95 -9.92 -4.02 -12.55
CA GLN A 95 -10.79 -3.51 -11.49
C GLN A 95 -11.78 -4.59 -11.04
N ASP A 96 -12.45 -5.26 -11.97
CA ASP A 96 -13.39 -6.33 -11.66
C ASP A 96 -12.70 -7.50 -10.93
N GLY A 97 -11.49 -7.88 -11.38
CA GLY A 97 -10.68 -8.89 -10.71
C GLY A 97 -10.31 -8.50 -9.26
N ILE A 98 -9.93 -7.24 -9.03
CA ILE A 98 -9.58 -6.76 -7.68
C ILE A 98 -10.82 -6.70 -6.79
N LEU A 99 -11.94 -6.18 -7.30
CA LEU A 99 -13.20 -6.10 -6.56
C LEU A 99 -13.72 -7.50 -6.15
N ALA A 100 -13.46 -8.53 -6.97
CA ALA A 100 -13.81 -9.90 -6.63
C ALA A 100 -12.85 -10.55 -5.61
N ALA A 101 -11.60 -10.08 -5.54
CA ALA A 101 -10.53 -10.70 -4.74
C ALA A 101 -10.37 -10.12 -3.33
N THR A 102 -10.88 -8.90 -3.06
CA THR A 102 -10.73 -8.23 -1.76
C THR A 102 -12.06 -7.85 -1.13
N ALA A 103 -12.11 -7.90 0.21
CA ALA A 103 -13.21 -7.39 1.01
C ALA A 103 -12.85 -6.08 1.75
N GLU A 104 -11.63 -5.55 1.54
CA GLU A 104 -11.13 -4.37 2.25
C GLU A 104 -11.93 -3.11 1.85
N PRO A 105 -12.71 -2.51 2.77
CA PRO A 105 -13.64 -1.42 2.45
C PRO A 105 -12.95 -0.17 1.89
N ALA A 106 -11.71 0.11 2.33
CA ALA A 106 -10.93 1.23 1.83
C ALA A 106 -10.62 1.06 0.33
N ILE A 107 -10.21 -0.15 -0.08
CA ILE A 107 -9.90 -0.47 -1.48
C ILE A 107 -11.18 -0.45 -2.31
N LEU A 108 -12.25 -1.10 -1.86
CA LEU A 108 -13.53 -1.14 -2.58
C LEU A 108 -14.10 0.26 -2.84
N THR A 109 -14.04 1.14 -1.83
CA THR A 109 -14.53 2.52 -1.95
C THR A 109 -13.64 3.33 -2.90
N GLY A 110 -12.32 3.25 -2.72
CA GLY A 110 -11.37 3.96 -3.58
C GLY A 110 -11.46 3.54 -5.05
N LEU A 111 -11.62 2.24 -5.33
CA LEU A 111 -11.79 1.74 -6.70
C LEU A 111 -13.06 2.24 -7.36
N LYS A 112 -14.20 2.26 -6.66
CA LYS A 112 -15.44 2.83 -7.19
C LYS A 112 -15.30 4.31 -7.53
N SER A 113 -14.64 5.09 -6.66
CA SER A 113 -14.35 6.49 -6.93
C SER A 113 -13.39 6.68 -8.10
N ALA A 114 -12.35 5.85 -8.22
CA ALA A 114 -11.42 5.89 -9.33
C ALA A 114 -12.09 5.55 -10.66
N SER A 115 -12.94 4.52 -10.70
CA SER A 115 -13.75 4.16 -11.88
C SER A 115 -14.56 5.34 -12.39
N GLY A 116 -15.33 6.00 -11.51
CA GLY A 116 -16.14 7.15 -11.89
C GLY A 116 -15.33 8.33 -12.44
N LEU A 117 -14.08 8.51 -11.99
CA LEU A 117 -13.18 9.52 -12.54
C LEU A 117 -12.63 9.14 -13.91
N VAL A 118 -12.30 7.86 -14.14
CA VAL A 118 -11.89 7.37 -15.46
C VAL A 118 -13.03 7.53 -16.47
N ASP A 119 -14.25 7.16 -16.08
CA ASP A 119 -15.46 7.30 -16.90
C ASP A 119 -15.78 8.77 -17.22
N ALA A 120 -15.51 9.67 -16.27
CA ALA A 120 -15.64 11.11 -16.45
C ALA A 120 -14.49 11.75 -17.27
N GLY A 121 -13.54 10.96 -17.80
CA GLY A 121 -12.41 11.48 -18.57
C GLY A 121 -11.35 12.19 -17.73
N ARG A 122 -11.27 11.89 -16.42
CA ARG A 122 -10.31 12.47 -15.46
C ARG A 122 -9.34 11.41 -14.90
N PRO A 123 -8.63 10.64 -15.75
CA PRO A 123 -7.77 9.54 -15.29
C PRO A 123 -6.60 9.99 -14.41
N PHE A 124 -6.13 11.24 -14.50
CA PHE A 124 -5.09 11.76 -13.61
C PHE A 124 -5.54 11.78 -12.14
N GLU A 125 -6.80 12.12 -11.90
CA GLU A 125 -7.34 12.11 -10.54
C GLU A 125 -7.58 10.69 -10.04
N ALA A 126 -7.99 9.79 -10.93
CA ALA A 126 -8.06 8.37 -10.63
C ALA A 126 -6.69 7.82 -10.19
N LEU A 127 -5.60 8.18 -10.87
CA LEU A 127 -4.24 7.78 -10.47
C LEU A 127 -3.91 8.21 -9.03
N ARG A 128 -4.29 9.43 -8.63
CA ARG A 128 -4.04 9.90 -7.26
C ARG A 128 -4.77 9.05 -6.23
N ILE A 129 -6.02 8.66 -6.51
CA ILE A 129 -6.79 7.77 -5.63
C ILE A 129 -6.12 6.40 -5.57
N ILE A 130 -5.84 5.79 -6.71
CA ILE A 130 -5.25 4.45 -6.79
C ILE A 130 -3.90 4.39 -6.06
N ARG A 131 -3.05 5.40 -6.23
CA ARG A 131 -1.75 5.47 -5.56
C ARG A 131 -1.86 5.54 -4.03
N ALA A 132 -2.90 6.19 -3.50
CA ALA A 132 -3.15 6.23 -2.06
C ALA A 132 -3.58 4.86 -1.49
N LEU A 133 -4.11 3.97 -2.33
CA LEU A 133 -4.54 2.63 -1.94
C LEU A 133 -3.37 1.63 -1.85
N PHE A 134 -2.19 1.94 -2.41
CA PHE A 134 -1.03 1.03 -2.41
C PHE A 134 -0.63 0.59 -0.99
N SER A 135 -0.69 1.48 -0.01
CA SER A 135 -0.35 1.13 1.38
C SER A 135 -1.37 0.15 1.98
N ALA A 136 -2.65 0.28 1.63
CA ALA A 136 -3.69 -0.63 2.10
C ALA A 136 -3.55 -2.01 1.47
N GLU A 137 -3.26 -2.09 0.17
CA GLU A 137 -2.98 -3.36 -0.50
C GLU A 137 -1.70 -4.03 0.04
N ALA A 138 -0.63 -3.26 0.24
CA ALA A 138 0.59 -3.79 0.84
C ALA A 138 0.32 -4.44 2.20
N ALA A 139 -0.51 -3.83 3.05
CA ALA A 139 -0.90 -4.41 4.34
C ALA A 139 -1.71 -5.71 4.21
N LEU A 140 -2.46 -5.91 3.12
CA LEU A 140 -3.18 -7.16 2.85
C LEU A 140 -2.23 -8.26 2.34
N ILE A 141 -1.29 -7.89 1.46
CA ILE A 141 -0.30 -8.83 0.91
C ILE A 141 0.70 -9.26 1.99
N ASP A 142 1.15 -8.33 2.82
CA ASP A 142 2.07 -8.55 3.94
C ASP A 142 1.37 -9.06 5.21
N GLY A 143 0.08 -9.38 5.15
CA GLY A 143 -0.75 -9.83 6.28
C GLY A 143 -0.05 -10.89 7.15
N PRO A 144 -0.33 -10.90 8.48
CA PRO A 144 0.63 -11.27 9.51
C PRO A 144 1.33 -12.57 9.17
N ALA A 145 2.64 -12.47 8.91
CA ALA A 145 3.54 -13.60 8.88
C ALA A 145 3.16 -14.55 10.03
N ALA A 146 2.88 -15.79 9.66
CA ALA A 146 2.51 -16.88 10.54
C ALA A 146 3.05 -16.66 11.96
N MET A 147 2.13 -16.47 12.90
CA MET A 147 2.40 -16.66 14.31
C MET A 147 3.26 -17.93 14.42
N PRO A 148 4.49 -17.90 14.98
CA PRO A 148 5.26 -19.12 15.13
C PRO A 148 4.38 -20.07 15.93
N ALA A 149 4.03 -21.20 15.29
CA ALA A 149 3.25 -22.24 15.93
C ALA A 149 3.86 -22.49 17.31
N PRO A 150 3.06 -22.55 18.40
CA PRO A 150 3.60 -22.85 19.71
C PRO A 150 4.42 -24.15 19.59
N PRO A 151 5.60 -24.23 20.24
CA PRO A 151 6.44 -25.41 20.11
C PRO A 151 5.60 -26.61 20.53
N VAL A 152 5.33 -27.51 19.57
CA VAL A 152 4.70 -28.80 19.84
C VAL A 152 5.55 -29.46 20.91
N ALA A 153 5.01 -29.52 22.12
CA ALA A 153 5.63 -30.24 23.22
C ALA A 153 5.81 -31.68 22.76
N ARG A 154 7.07 -32.07 22.51
CA ARG A 154 7.45 -33.46 22.24
C ARG A 154 6.88 -34.30 23.38
N GLN A 155 5.83 -35.07 23.09
CA GLN A 155 5.29 -36.06 24.00
C GLN A 155 6.42 -37.04 24.32
N ARG A 156 6.85 -37.08 25.58
CA ARG A 156 7.75 -38.14 26.06
C ARG A 156 7.02 -39.48 25.87
N PRO A 157 7.66 -40.50 25.30
CA PRO A 157 7.08 -41.83 25.32
C PRO A 157 6.91 -42.26 26.77
N ALA A 158 5.70 -42.74 27.09
CA ALA A 158 5.36 -43.32 28.37
C ALA A 158 6.24 -44.54 28.63
N ASP A 159 7.22 -44.41 29.51
CA ASP A 159 8.02 -45.54 29.95
C ASP A 159 7.15 -46.50 30.77
N ARG A 160 7.27 -47.75 30.37
CA ARG A 160 6.44 -48.89 30.77
C ARG A 160 6.47 -49.12 32.28
N LEU A 161 5.28 -49.29 32.82
CA LEU A 161 5.01 -49.87 34.14
C LEU A 161 5.64 -51.28 34.23
N GLY A 162 6.70 -51.42 35.02
CA GLY A 162 7.24 -52.70 35.48
C GLY A 162 6.73 -53.05 36.89
N PRO A 163 6.55 -54.34 37.23
CA PRO A 163 5.76 -54.76 38.39
C PRO A 163 6.47 -54.55 39.73
N ARG A 164 5.68 -54.18 40.74
CA ARG A 164 6.08 -54.07 42.15
C ARG A 164 6.10 -55.46 42.80
N HIS A 165 7.16 -55.76 43.57
CA HIS A 165 7.10 -56.76 44.64
C HIS A 165 7.99 -56.34 45.84
N PRO A 166 7.68 -56.78 47.07
CA PRO A 166 7.77 -55.95 48.28
C PRO A 166 8.99 -56.21 49.17
N ALA A 167 9.19 -55.22 50.05
CA ALA A 167 9.88 -55.17 51.34
C ALA A 167 10.60 -56.42 51.88
N ASP A 168 11.84 -56.23 52.38
CA ASP A 168 12.09 -56.35 53.83
C ASP A 168 13.40 -55.64 54.27
N ARG A 169 13.37 -55.05 55.48
CA ARG A 169 14.43 -54.75 56.48
C ARG A 169 15.82 -54.25 56.02
N SER A 170 16.51 -53.31 56.65
CA SER A 170 16.43 -52.67 57.97
C SER A 170 17.62 -51.70 58.07
N CYS A 171 17.48 -50.54 58.72
CA CYS A 171 18.40 -50.07 59.79
C CYS A 171 18.01 -48.65 60.26
N ARG A 172 18.22 -48.46 61.57
CA ARG A 172 17.64 -47.45 62.46
C ARG A 172 18.33 -46.07 62.40
N PRO A 173 17.70 -45.02 62.98
CA PRO A 173 18.17 -43.65 62.92
C PRO A 173 19.11 -43.30 64.09
N HIS A 174 19.93 -42.26 63.92
CA HIS A 174 20.47 -41.50 65.04
C HIS A 174 20.56 -40.01 64.70
N SER A 175 19.77 -39.20 65.40
CA SER A 175 19.94 -37.74 65.53
C SER A 175 21.23 -37.42 66.30
N PRO A 176 21.69 -36.16 66.28
CA PRO A 176 21.27 -35.28 67.36
C PRO A 176 20.93 -33.84 66.91
N ALA A 177 20.05 -33.21 67.68
CA ALA A 177 19.74 -31.78 67.65
C ALA A 177 20.58 -31.03 68.73
N PRO A 178 20.23 -29.81 69.15
CA PRO A 178 20.71 -28.53 68.60
C PRO A 178 21.42 -27.67 69.67
N LYS A 179 22.01 -26.53 69.31
CA LYS A 179 22.21 -25.41 70.25
C LYS A 179 21.96 -24.07 69.57
N ALA A 180 21.07 -23.31 70.20
CA ALA A 180 20.76 -21.92 69.93
C ALA A 180 21.83 -21.00 70.56
N ASP A 181 21.96 -19.78 70.05
CA ASP A 181 21.89 -18.56 70.88
C ASP A 181 21.60 -17.31 70.02
N PRO A 182 21.02 -16.23 70.60
CA PRO A 182 20.39 -15.12 69.88
C PRO A 182 21.07 -13.74 70.05
N MET A 183 20.66 -12.79 69.20
CA MET A 183 20.59 -11.30 69.36
C MET A 183 21.80 -10.47 69.87
N ALA A 184 22.22 -9.47 69.06
CA ALA A 184 22.38 -8.02 69.38
C ALA A 184 23.17 -7.34 68.21
N ALA A 185 22.70 -6.33 67.45
CA ALA A 185 22.26 -4.96 67.75
C ALA A 185 23.38 -3.92 68.03
N LYS A 186 23.73 -3.09 67.01
CA LYS A 186 24.13 -1.64 66.98
C LYS A 186 24.94 -1.37 65.69
N VAL A 187 24.64 -0.44 64.75
CA VAL A 187 24.32 1.01 64.76
C VAL A 187 25.56 1.93 64.85
N ILE A 188 25.99 2.42 63.65
CA ILE A 188 26.46 3.79 63.25
C ILE A 188 27.90 4.23 63.64
N PRO A 189 28.58 5.13 62.88
CA PRO A 189 28.29 5.70 61.54
C PRO A 189 29.18 5.16 60.41
#